data_AF-A0A969LKT2-F1
#
_entry.id   AF-A0A969LKT2-F1
#
_cell.length_a   1.000
_cell.length_b   1.000
_cell.length_c   1.000
_cell.angle_alpha   90.00
_cell.angle_beta   90.00
_cell.angle_gamma   90.00
#
_symmetry.space_group_name_H-M   'P 1'
#
loop_
_entity.id
_entity.type
_entity.pdbx_description
1 polymer ?
#
loop_
_entity_poly.entity_id
_entity_poly.type
_entity_poly.pdbx_seq_one_letter_code
_entity_poly.pdbx_strand_id
1 'polypeptide(L)'
;MSICLGTLGAVSCVSSADQSASTKFPFEELAKSNSAEDAKTQAEAMLNRHFPPGTISDDVSRYLTESGAECHTMPNTEKKILCSHQHTQWGLMLGFLPIPLTYEWKILIIVNDSKKVERYKIGTGLTGI
;
A
#
# COMPACT_ATOMS: atom_id res chain seq x y z
N MET A 1 -28.50 9.96 -7.45
CA MET A 1 -29.17 11.15 -7.99
C MET A 1 -28.12 12.20 -8.25
N SER A 2 -27.71 12.38 -9.51
CA SER A 2 -26.80 13.47 -9.91
C SER A 2 -27.60 14.75 -10.08
N ILE A 3 -27.09 15.86 -9.54
CA ILE A 3 -27.64 17.20 -9.77
C ILE A 3 -26.64 17.92 -10.67
N CYS A 4 -27.06 18.20 -11.91
CA CYS A 4 -26.35 19.11 -12.81
C CYS A 4 -27.14 20.43 -12.83
N LEU A 5 -26.57 21.49 -12.26
CA LEU A 5 -27.06 22.85 -12.45
C LEU A 5 -26.32 23.48 -13.65
N GLY A 6 -27.08 23.97 -14.62
CA GLY A 6 -26.57 24.55 -15.88
C GLY A 6 -26.01 25.98 -15.73
N THR A 7 -25.01 26.26 -16.56
CA THR A 7 -24.18 27.48 -16.64
C THR A 7 -24.78 28.68 -17.34
N LEU A 8 -24.23 29.85 -17.03
CA LEU A 8 -23.74 30.77 -18.06
C LEU A 8 -22.27 31.10 -17.78
N GLY A 9 -21.37 30.64 -18.66
CA GLY A 9 -19.95 30.99 -18.68
C GLY A 9 -19.01 29.95 -18.08
N ALA A 10 -18.41 29.13 -18.94
CA ALA A 10 -17.30 28.21 -18.67
C ALA A 10 -17.54 27.19 -17.52
N VAL A 11 -18.25 26.10 -17.81
CA VAL A 11 -18.07 24.87 -17.03
C VAL A 11 -16.69 24.32 -17.38
N SER A 12 -15.66 24.70 -16.63
CA SER A 12 -14.53 23.81 -16.47
C SER A 12 -15.06 22.63 -15.67
N CYS A 13 -15.58 21.62 -16.36
CA CYS A 13 -15.70 20.30 -15.78
C CYS A 13 -14.27 19.96 -15.39
N VAL A 14 -13.92 20.09 -14.11
CA VAL A 14 -12.80 19.32 -13.61
C VAL A 14 -13.27 17.89 -13.83
N SER A 15 -12.83 17.29 -14.93
CA SER A 15 -12.77 15.86 -15.01
C SER A 15 -11.94 15.52 -13.79
N SER A 16 -12.63 15.14 -12.70
CA SER A 16 -12.08 14.17 -11.77
C SER A 16 -11.61 13.08 -12.70
N ALA A 17 -10.31 13.10 -13.02
CA ALA A 17 -9.68 11.97 -13.62
C ALA A 17 -10.17 10.83 -12.75
N ASP A 18 -10.86 9.89 -13.38
CA ASP A 18 -10.83 8.49 -13.01
C ASP A 18 -9.36 8.18 -12.68
N GLN A 19 -8.94 8.51 -11.46
CA GLN A 19 -7.96 7.74 -10.74
C GLN A 19 -8.68 6.42 -10.64
N SER A 20 -8.45 5.59 -11.67
CA SER A 20 -8.77 4.18 -11.71
C SER A 20 -8.51 3.71 -10.29
N ALA A 21 -9.59 3.59 -9.51
CA ALA A 21 -9.49 3.32 -8.09
C ALA A 21 -9.01 1.89 -8.05
N SER A 22 -7.69 1.73 -8.07
CA SER A 22 -7.05 0.46 -7.97
C SER A 22 -7.66 -0.16 -6.72
N THR A 23 -8.44 -1.22 -6.92
CA THR A 23 -9.03 -2.01 -5.83
C THR A 23 -7.93 -2.72 -5.05
N LYS A 24 -6.67 -2.55 -5.45
CA LYS A 24 -5.47 -3.13 -4.91
C LYS A 24 -4.59 -2.06 -4.28
N PHE A 25 -3.87 -2.47 -3.25
CA PHE A 25 -2.91 -1.65 -2.54
C PHE A 25 -1.79 -1.19 -3.49
N PRO A 26 -1.51 0.13 -3.57
CA PRO A 26 -0.65 0.70 -4.61
C PRO A 26 0.85 0.70 -4.19
N PHE A 27 1.44 -0.49 -3.99
CA PHE A 27 2.85 -0.63 -3.58
C PHE A 27 3.83 0.16 -4.45
N GLU A 28 3.68 0.06 -5.78
CA GLU A 28 4.58 0.69 -6.75
C GLU A 28 4.46 2.22 -6.77
N GLU A 29 3.26 2.76 -6.58
CA GLU A 29 3.04 4.21 -6.53
C GLU A 29 3.66 4.80 -5.27
N LEU A 30 3.48 4.12 -4.13
CA LEU A 30 4.07 4.52 -2.86
C LEU A 30 5.60 4.47 -2.92
N ALA A 31 6.18 3.54 -3.69
CA ALA A 31 7.63 3.45 -3.90
C ALA A 31 8.22 4.62 -4.70
N LYS A 32 7.38 5.39 -5.41
CA LYS A 32 7.81 6.63 -6.12
C LYS A 32 7.86 7.86 -5.20
N SER A 33 7.53 7.71 -3.92
CA SER A 33 7.58 8.81 -2.95
C SER A 33 9.00 9.37 -2.81
N ASN A 34 9.11 10.65 -2.46
CA ASN A 34 10.40 11.34 -2.30
C ASN A 34 11.28 10.76 -1.19
N SER A 35 10.70 10.11 -0.18
CA SER A 35 11.44 9.44 0.91
C SER A 35 10.75 8.14 1.36
N ALA A 36 11.53 7.25 2.01
CA ALA A 36 10.99 6.01 2.58
C ALA A 36 10.04 6.29 3.75
N GLU A 37 10.31 7.33 4.55
CA GLU A 37 9.46 7.76 5.66
C GLU A 37 8.10 8.27 5.18
N ASP A 38 8.08 9.06 4.11
CA ASP A 38 6.82 9.55 3.51
C ASP A 38 6.02 8.39 2.92
N ALA A 39 6.69 7.44 2.27
CA ALA A 39 6.06 6.25 1.71
C ALA A 39 5.39 5.40 2.81
N LYS A 40 6.09 5.17 3.93
CA LYS A 40 5.55 4.46 5.11
C LYS A 40 4.34 5.18 5.69
N THR A 41 4.43 6.50 5.86
CA THR A 41 3.36 7.32 6.45
C THR A 41 2.10 7.30 5.58
N GLN A 42 2.24 7.43 4.26
CA GLN A 42 1.12 7.36 3.33
C GLN A 42 0.48 5.95 3.28
N ALA A 43 1.32 4.92 3.27
CA ALA A 43 0.87 3.53 3.32
C ALA A 43 0.05 3.24 4.59
N GLU A 44 0.52 3.72 5.75
CA GLU A 44 -0.15 3.53 7.03
C GLU A 44 -1.48 4.29 7.10
N ALA A 45 -1.49 5.54 6.63
CA ALA A 45 -2.71 6.33 6.54
C ALA A 45 -3.77 5.67 5.64
N MET A 46 -3.35 5.07 4.52
CA MET A 46 -4.24 4.38 3.59
C MET A 46 -4.85 3.12 4.23
N LEU A 47 -4.03 2.28 4.87
CA LEU A 47 -4.52 1.10 5.59
C LEU A 47 -5.45 1.49 6.74
N ASN A 48 -5.13 2.52 7.51
CA ASN A 48 -6.00 3.00 8.59
C ASN A 48 -7.34 3.54 8.06
N ARG A 49 -7.36 4.17 6.89
CA ARG A 49 -8.59 4.68 6.26
C ARG A 49 -9.47 3.55 5.75
N HIS A 50 -8.89 2.53 5.12
CA HIS A 50 -9.64 1.42 4.52
C HIS A 50 -10.01 0.35 5.55
N PHE A 51 -9.12 0.09 6.50
CA PHE A 51 -9.22 -0.93 7.53
C PHE A 51 -8.82 -0.33 8.89
N PRO A 52 -9.69 0.47 9.53
CA PRO A 52 -9.40 1.04 10.83
C PRO A 52 -9.23 -0.04 11.92
N PRO A 53 -8.62 0.29 13.07
CA PRO A 53 -8.56 -0.61 14.21
C PRO A 53 -9.94 -1.17 14.58
N GLY A 54 -10.00 -2.48 14.84
CA GLY A 54 -11.24 -3.23 15.07
C GLY A 54 -11.73 -4.04 13.86
N THR A 55 -11.18 -3.78 12.66
CA THR A 55 -11.47 -4.55 11.45
C THR A 55 -10.90 -5.96 11.52
N ILE A 56 -11.54 -6.94 10.85
CA ILE A 56 -11.06 -8.32 10.78
C ILE A 56 -9.77 -8.40 9.96
N SER A 57 -8.73 -9.02 10.51
CA SER A 57 -7.41 -9.08 9.87
C SER A 57 -7.37 -9.91 8.60
N ASP A 58 -8.25 -10.90 8.48
CA ASP A 58 -8.33 -11.77 7.30
C ASP A 58 -8.76 -10.98 6.05
N ASP A 59 -9.61 -9.95 6.21
CA ASP A 59 -9.99 -9.05 5.11
C ASP A 59 -8.79 -8.20 4.65
N VAL A 60 -8.00 -7.69 5.58
CA VAL A 60 -6.77 -6.93 5.27
C VAL A 60 -5.75 -7.82 4.57
N SER A 61 -5.55 -9.04 5.09
CA SER A 61 -4.60 -10.00 4.53
C SER A 61 -5.00 -10.39 3.11
N ARG A 62 -6.29 -10.64 2.86
CA ARG A 62 -6.83 -10.90 1.52
C ARG A 62 -6.60 -9.72 0.57
N TYR A 63 -6.92 -8.51 1.01
CA TYR A 63 -6.72 -7.30 0.21
C TYR A 63 -5.25 -7.10 -0.19
N LEU A 64 -4.31 -7.28 0.74
CA LEU A 64 -2.87 -7.20 0.44
C LEU A 64 -2.41 -8.34 -0.48
N THR A 65 -2.95 -9.55 -0.30
CA THR A 65 -2.63 -10.71 -1.13
C THR A 65 -3.12 -10.54 -2.57
N GLU A 66 -4.34 -10.02 -2.77
CA GLU A 66 -4.88 -9.69 -4.10
C GLU A 66 -4.06 -8.60 -4.81
N SER A 67 -3.31 -7.82 -4.03
CA SER A 67 -2.36 -6.80 -4.47
C SER A 67 -0.95 -7.36 -4.71
N GLY A 68 -0.75 -8.66 -4.57
CA GLY A 68 0.52 -9.35 -4.84
C GLY A 68 1.45 -9.46 -3.63
N ALA A 69 0.97 -9.22 -2.41
CA ALA A 69 1.74 -9.50 -1.20
C ALA A 69 1.61 -10.96 -0.77
N GLU A 70 2.63 -11.50 -0.12
CA GLU A 70 2.58 -12.78 0.57
C GLU A 70 2.37 -12.54 2.05
N CYS A 71 1.27 -13.07 2.62
CA CYS A 71 0.88 -12.86 4.01
C CYS A 71 0.98 -14.16 4.82
N HIS A 72 1.62 -14.09 5.99
CA HIS A 72 1.79 -15.23 6.89
C HIS A 72 1.58 -14.83 8.36
N THR A 73 0.88 -15.68 9.11
CA THR A 73 0.81 -15.55 10.57
C THR A 73 2.11 -15.99 11.19
N MET A 74 2.69 -15.15 12.04
CA MET A 74 3.98 -15.45 12.67
C MET A 74 3.80 -16.53 13.75
N PRO A 75 4.49 -17.69 13.68
CA PRO A 75 4.23 -18.85 14.53
C PRO A 75 4.48 -18.59 16.03
N ASN A 76 5.41 -17.71 16.37
CA ASN A 76 5.74 -17.36 17.76
C ASN A 76 4.96 -16.12 18.27
N THR A 77 4.14 -15.52 17.42
CA THR A 77 3.34 -14.34 17.77
C THR A 77 2.02 -14.42 17.00
N GLU A 78 1.10 -15.26 17.46
CA GLU A 78 -0.23 -15.47 16.87
C GLU A 78 -1.05 -14.18 16.71
N LYS A 79 -0.62 -13.12 17.40
CA LYS A 79 -1.13 -11.74 17.34
C LYS A 79 -0.52 -10.89 16.23
N LYS A 80 0.22 -11.48 15.28
CA LYS A 80 0.91 -10.75 14.21
C LYS A 80 0.83 -11.50 12.89
N ILE A 81 0.43 -10.75 11.86
CA ILE A 81 0.48 -11.19 10.46
C ILE A 81 1.51 -10.33 9.74
N LEU A 82 2.46 -10.96 9.09
CA LEU A 82 3.46 -10.29 8.26
C LEU A 82 3.07 -10.47 6.80
N CYS A 83 2.87 -9.35 6.10
CA CYS A 83 2.66 -9.32 4.66
C CYS A 83 3.88 -8.68 3.98
N SER A 84 4.49 -9.36 3.01
CA SER A 84 5.64 -8.85 2.25
C SER A 84 5.34 -8.75 0.76
N HIS A 85 5.84 -7.70 0.12
CA HIS A 85 5.76 -7.54 -1.33
C HIS A 85 7.10 -7.05 -1.87
N GLN A 86 7.62 -7.74 -2.89
CA GLN A 86 8.87 -7.38 -3.54
C GLN A 86 8.58 -6.91 -4.96
N HIS A 87 9.16 -5.78 -5.35
CA HIS A 87 9.14 -5.34 -6.73
C HIS A 87 10.54 -4.93 -7.18
N THR A 88 10.96 -5.43 -8.34
CA THR A 88 12.24 -5.07 -8.94
C THR A 88 12.06 -3.86 -9.84
N GLN A 89 12.74 -2.76 -9.52
CA GLN A 89 12.85 -1.60 -10.40
C GLN A 89 14.24 -1.57 -11.05
N TRP A 90 14.26 -1.36 -12.37
CA TRP A 90 15.49 -1.10 -13.10
C TRP A 90 15.71 0.42 -13.12
N GLY A 91 16.67 0.92 -12.35
CA GLY A 91 16.78 2.37 -12.13
C GLY A 91 18.18 2.92 -11.91
N LEU A 92 19.14 2.09 -11.46
CA LEU A 92 20.49 2.57 -11.20
C LEU A 92 21.41 2.12 -12.33
N MET A 93 21.86 3.09 -13.14
CA MET A 93 22.92 2.85 -14.12
C MET A 93 24.28 3.06 -13.44
N LEU A 94 24.99 1.98 -13.13
CA LEU A 94 26.43 2.06 -12.85
C LEU A 94 27.18 1.86 -14.17
N GLY A 95 27.52 2.97 -14.83
CA GLY A 95 28.08 2.96 -16.19
C GLY A 95 26.98 2.84 -17.25
N PHE A 96 26.95 1.72 -18.00
CA PHE A 96 25.96 1.46 -19.07
C PHE A 96 25.02 0.27 -18.78
N LEU A 97 25.30 -0.53 -17.75
CA LEU A 97 24.49 -1.69 -17.39
C LEU A 97 23.41 -1.27 -16.39
N PRO A 98 22.13 -1.55 -16.65
CA PRO A 98 21.08 -1.30 -15.69
C PRO A 98 21.21 -2.33 -14.55
N ILE A 99 21.31 -1.87 -13.31
CA ILE A 99 21.31 -2.75 -12.15
C ILE A 99 19.87 -2.84 -11.62
N PRO A 100 19.34 -4.07 -11.44
CA PRO A 100 18.04 -4.25 -10.84
C PRO A 100 18.13 -3.96 -9.33
N LEU A 101 17.33 -3.01 -8.86
CA LEU A 101 17.12 -2.79 -7.44
C LEU A 101 15.81 -3.45 -7.03
N THR A 102 15.84 -4.32 -6.02
CA THR A 102 14.59 -4.90 -5.49
C THR A 102 14.15 -4.12 -4.28
N TYR A 103 13.02 -3.43 -4.40
CA TYR A 103 12.41 -2.77 -3.26
C TYR A 103 11.50 -3.76 -2.54
N GLU A 104 11.63 -3.82 -1.23
CA GLU A 104 10.87 -4.72 -0.38
C GLU A 104 9.95 -3.92 0.54
N TRP A 105 8.67 -4.26 0.51
CA TRP A 105 7.64 -3.82 1.44
C TRP A 105 7.41 -4.89 2.49
N LYS A 106 7.36 -4.49 3.77
CA LYS A 106 7.00 -5.33 4.90
C LYS A 106 5.92 -4.64 5.73
N ILE A 107 4.71 -5.16 5.69
CA ILE A 107 3.57 -4.68 6.45
C ILE A 107 3.29 -5.67 7.58
N LEU A 108 3.44 -5.21 8.82
CA LEU A 108 3.10 -5.98 10.00
C LEU A 108 1.73 -5.53 10.51
N ILE A 109 0.76 -6.44 10.45
CA ILE A 109 -0.58 -6.25 10.99
C ILE A 109 -0.58 -6.83 12.40
N ILE A 110 -0.79 -5.97 13.40
CA ILE A 110 -0.86 -6.38 14.80
C ILE A 110 -2.34 -6.57 15.14
N VAL A 111 -2.69 -7.76 15.61
CA VAL A 111 -4.07 -8.17 15.85
C VAL A 111 -4.28 -8.58 17.31
N ASN A 112 -5.51 -8.45 17.79
CA ASN A 112 -5.89 -8.94 19.12
C ASN A 112 -6.26 -10.44 19.10
N ASP A 113 -6.63 -10.98 20.27
CA ASP A 113 -7.05 -12.38 20.42
C ASP A 113 -8.30 -12.76 19.59
N SER A 114 -9.05 -11.76 19.12
CA SER A 114 -10.22 -11.92 18.26
C SER A 114 -9.91 -11.71 16.77
N LYS A 115 -8.63 -11.72 16.37
CA LYS A 115 -8.16 -11.45 15.00
C LYS A 115 -8.60 -10.09 14.44
N LYS A 116 -8.79 -9.10 15.31
CA LYS A 116 -9.07 -7.72 14.90
C LYS A 116 -7.79 -6.92 14.89
N VAL A 117 -7.65 -6.06 13.89
CA VAL A 117 -6.52 -5.13 13.77
C VAL A 117 -6.49 -4.20 14.98
N GLU A 118 -5.34 -4.09 15.62
CA GLU A 118 -5.05 -3.05 16.61
C GLU A 118 -4.28 -1.89 15.98
N ARG A 119 -3.30 -2.20 15.14
CA ARG A 119 -2.46 -1.22 14.43
C ARG A 119 -1.65 -1.87 13.31
N TYR A 120 -1.07 -1.02 12.47
CA TYR A 120 -0.12 -1.41 11.43
C TYR A 120 1.29 -0.94 11.79
N LYS A 121 2.28 -1.63 11.26
CA LYS A 121 3.65 -1.12 11.17
C LYS A 121 4.19 -1.41 9.78
N ILE A 122 4.80 -0.42 9.15
CA ILE A 122 5.26 -0.53 7.77
C ILE A 122 6.77 -0.30 7.73
N GLY A 123 7.48 -1.29 7.19
CA GLY A 123 8.88 -1.23 6.87
C GLY A 123 9.05 -1.28 5.36
N THR A 124 10.01 -0.51 4.86
CA THR A 124 10.41 -0.55 3.46
C THR A 124 11.91 -0.41 3.35
N GLY A 125 12.49 -0.99 2.30
CA GLY A 125 13.92 -0.89 2.05
C GLY A 125 14.31 -1.39 0.67
N LEU A 126 15.54 -1.05 0.27
CA LEU A 126 16.17 -1.60 -0.92
C LEU A 126 16.93 -2.86 -0.53
N THR A 127 16.72 -3.91 -1.30
CA THR A 127 17.43 -5.18 -1.25
C THR A 127 18.01 -5.42 -2.65
N GLY A 128 19.34 -5.40 -2.76
CA GLY A 128 20.01 -5.48 -4.05
C GLY A 128 21.37 -4.79 -3.97
N ILE A 129 22.39 -5.48 -4.47
CA ILE A 129 23.78 -5.05 -4.58
C ILE A 129 24.07 -4.73 -6.04
#